data_AF-A0A0Q5JKE7-F1
#
_entry.id   AF-A0A0Q5JKE7-F1
#
_cell.length_a   1.000
_cell.length_b   1.000
_cell.length_c   1.000
_cell.angle_alpha   90.00
_cell.angle_beta   90.00
_cell.angle_gamma   90.00
#
_symmetry.space_group_name_H-M   'P 1'
#
loop_
_entity.id
_entity.type
_entity.pdbx_description
1 polymer ?
#
loop_
_entity_poly.entity_id
_entity_poly.type
_entity_poly.pdbx_seq_one_letter_code
_entity_poly.pdbx_strand_id
1 'polypeptide(L)'
;MTTTNHYHDQIQRATERLAQLQAKELLVNQRHAVKAKEMKRREESKRRKRVAEIVFLAGAEALEDNELLGALLAHMENRNDHATRNHARSLGGLRMAIASADESPRTH
;
A
#
# COMPACT_ATOMS: atom_id res chain seq x y z
N MET A 1 14.76 -42.80 -45.61
CA MET A 1 14.25 -42.68 -44.22
C MET A 1 14.86 -41.44 -43.51
N THR A 2 14.81 -40.27 -44.15
CA THR A 2 15.46 -39.03 -43.64
C THR A 2 14.44 -37.94 -43.28
N THR A 3 13.22 -38.03 -43.82
CA THR A 3 12.14 -37.06 -43.61
C THR A 3 11.54 -37.14 -42.21
N THR A 4 11.40 -38.34 -41.64
CA THR A 4 10.86 -38.55 -40.28
C THR A 4 11.74 -37.92 -39.20
N ASN A 5 13.07 -37.93 -39.39
CA ASN A 5 14.03 -37.31 -38.46
C ASN A 5 13.96 -35.77 -38.50
N HIS A 6 13.75 -35.19 -39.68
CA HIS A 6 13.68 -33.74 -39.82
C HIS A 6 12.47 -33.14 -39.10
N TYR A 7 11.30 -33.79 -39.18
CA TYR A 7 10.12 -33.35 -38.46
C TYR A 7 10.29 -33.48 -36.94
N HIS A 8 10.92 -34.56 -36.48
CA HIS A 8 11.18 -34.76 -35.05
C HIS A 8 12.10 -33.66 -34.49
N ASP A 9 13.19 -33.34 -35.19
CA ASP A 9 14.10 -32.24 -34.83
C ASP A 9 13.40 -30.88 -34.83
N GLN A 10 12.49 -30.64 -35.78
CA GLN A 10 11.77 -29.38 -35.88
C GLN A 10 10.76 -29.22 -34.74
N ILE A 11 10.09 -30.31 -34.36
CA ILE A 11 9.19 -30.38 -33.19
C ILE A 11 9.98 -30.16 -31.91
N GLN A 12 11.13 -30.83 -31.74
CA GLN A 12 11.94 -30.72 -30.53
C GLN A 12 12.46 -29.29 -30.33
N ARG A 13 12.99 -28.66 -31.38
CA ARG A 13 13.43 -27.26 -31.33
C ARG A 13 12.29 -26.27 -31.06
N ALA A 14 11.11 -26.51 -31.61
CA ALA A 14 9.94 -25.68 -31.33
C ALA A 14 9.51 -25.81 -29.87
N THR A 15 9.57 -27.02 -29.31
CA THR A 15 9.22 -27.31 -27.91
C THR A 15 10.23 -26.71 -26.94
N GLU A 16 11.53 -26.81 -27.23
CA GLU A 16 12.60 -26.18 -26.45
C GLU A 16 12.47 -24.65 -26.44
N ARG A 17 12.17 -24.03 -27.59
CA ARG A 17 11.92 -22.59 -27.67
C ARG A 17 10.69 -22.17 -26.87
N LEU A 18 9.61 -22.95 -26.91
CA LEU A 18 8.41 -22.70 -26.11
C LEU A 18 8.72 -22.78 -24.61
N ALA A 19 9.46 -23.81 -24.17
CA ALA A 19 9.86 -23.97 -22.79
C ALA A 19 10.78 -22.82 -22.33
N GLN A 20 11.70 -22.36 -23.18
CA GLN A 20 12.56 -21.20 -22.89
C GLN A 20 11.76 -19.90 -22.75
N LEU A 21 10.76 -19.68 -23.61
CA LEU A 21 9.86 -18.53 -23.51
C LEU A 21 9.03 -18.58 -22.23
N GLN A 22 8.44 -19.73 -21.90
CA GLN A 22 7.67 -19.92 -20.66
C GLN A 22 8.53 -19.70 -19.41
N ALA A 23 9.77 -20.21 -19.39
CA ALA A 23 10.70 -19.98 -18.29
C ALA A 23 11.04 -18.50 -18.13
N LYS A 24 11.24 -17.78 -19.24
CA LYS A 24 11.51 -16.34 -19.24
C LYS A 24 10.31 -15.53 -18.75
N GLU A 25 9.10 -15.85 -19.20
CA GLU A 25 7.86 -15.24 -18.73
C GLU A 25 7.64 -15.45 -17.24
N LEU A 26 7.89 -16.67 -16.74
CA LEU A 26 7.77 -16.99 -15.32
C LEU A 26 8.74 -16.16 -14.48
N LEU A 27 10.00 -16.00 -14.92
CA LEU A 27 10.98 -15.15 -14.25
C LEU A 27 10.61 -13.66 -14.27
N VAL A 28 10.07 -13.18 -15.39
CA VAL A 28 9.58 -11.80 -15.50
C VAL A 28 8.41 -11.59 -14.54
N ASN A 29 7.44 -12.49 -14.52
CA ASN A 29 6.28 -12.43 -13.62
C ASN A 29 6.69 -12.50 -12.15
N GLN A 30 7.65 -13.34 -11.79
CA GLN A 30 8.21 -13.38 -10.43
C GLN A 30 8.86 -12.05 -10.05
N ARG A 31 9.66 -11.44 -10.93
CA ARG A 31 10.27 -10.12 -10.68
C ARG A 31 9.21 -9.04 -10.49
N HIS A 32 8.15 -9.04 -11.30
CA HIS A 32 7.04 -8.11 -11.13
C HIS A 32 6.29 -8.33 -9.82
N ALA A 33 6.04 -9.58 -9.43
CA ALA A 33 5.37 -9.91 -8.17
C ALA A 33 6.18 -9.49 -6.94
N VAL A 34 7.51 -9.71 -6.96
CA VAL A 34 8.42 -9.28 -5.89
C VAL A 34 8.42 -7.75 -5.79
N LYS A 35 8.60 -7.04 -6.92
CA LYS A 35 8.54 -5.57 -6.94
C LYS A 35 7.21 -5.05 -6.44
N ALA A 36 6.09 -5.64 -6.85
CA ALA A 36 4.76 -5.24 -6.39
C ALA A 36 4.60 -5.46 -4.87
N LYS A 37 5.12 -6.57 -4.33
CA LYS A 37 5.10 -6.85 -2.89
C LYS A 37 5.96 -5.85 -2.11
N GLU A 38 7.13 -5.51 -2.61
CA GLU A 38 8.00 -4.50 -2.01
C GLU A 38 7.39 -3.11 -2.03
N MET A 39 6.77 -2.71 -3.16
CA MET A 39 6.05 -1.43 -3.25
C MET A 39 4.88 -1.37 -2.25
N LYS A 40 4.06 -2.44 -2.17
CA LYS A 40 2.98 -2.53 -1.19
C LYS A 40 3.49 -2.40 0.26
N ARG A 41 4.58 -3.09 0.60
CA ARG A 41 5.21 -2.97 1.93
C ARG A 41 5.69 -1.55 2.21
N ARG A 42 6.29 -0.89 1.22
CA ARG A 42 6.74 0.50 1.36
C ARG A 42 5.56 1.45 1.55
N GLU A 43 4.50 1.32 0.77
CA GLU A 43 3.28 2.12 0.91
C GLU A 43 2.61 1.91 2.26
N GLU A 44 2.53 0.67 2.73
CA GLU A 44 1.99 0.34 4.04
C GLU A 44 2.83 0.97 5.16
N SER A 45 4.17 0.88 5.08
CA SER A 45 5.06 1.52 6.05
C SER A 45 4.89 3.05 6.07
N LYS A 46 4.76 3.69 4.89
CA LYS A 46 4.46 5.12 4.79
C LYS A 46 3.10 5.46 5.40
N ARG A 47 2.09 4.61 5.17
CA ARG A 47 0.76 4.80 5.74
C ARG A 47 0.77 4.66 7.26
N ARG A 48 1.47 3.67 7.81
CA ARG A 48 1.62 3.49 9.26
C ARG A 48 2.28 4.71 9.91
N LYS A 49 3.35 5.25 9.30
CA LYS A 49 3.99 6.49 9.76
C LYS A 49 3.04 7.68 9.77
N ARG A 50 2.32 7.91 8.66
CA ARG A 50 1.31 8.98 8.59
C ARG A 50 0.21 8.83 9.64
N VAL A 51 -0.25 7.61 9.92
CA VAL A 51 -1.24 7.37 10.99
C VAL A 51 -0.67 7.74 12.35
N ALA A 52 0.57 7.35 12.65
CA ALA A 52 1.22 7.74 13.90
C ALA A 52 1.35 9.27 14.00
N GLU A 53 1.82 9.95 12.95
CA GLU A 53 1.91 11.42 12.90
C GLU A 53 0.55 12.10 13.18
N ILE A 54 -0.56 11.55 12.67
CA ILE A 54 -1.91 12.06 12.96
C ILE A 54 -2.27 11.90 14.45
N VAL A 55 -1.89 10.79 15.08
CA VAL A 55 -2.10 10.56 16.52
C VAL A 55 -1.34 11.59 17.34
N PHE A 56 -0.07 11.86 16.99
CA PHE A 56 0.72 12.92 17.62
C PHE A 56 0.09 14.31 17.41
N LEU A 57 -0.37 14.62 16.20
CA LEU A 57 -1.00 15.91 15.91
C LEU A 57 -2.30 16.13 16.71
N ALA A 58 -3.05 15.06 16.95
CA ALA A 58 -4.24 15.07 17.78
C ALA A 58 -3.93 15.22 19.29
N GLY A 59 -2.66 15.18 19.70
CA GLY A 59 -2.25 15.16 21.11
C GLY A 59 -2.62 13.85 21.82
N ALA A 60 -2.98 12.82 21.03
CA ALA A 60 -3.43 11.54 21.55
C ALA A 60 -2.27 10.62 21.97
N GLU A 61 -1.01 11.08 21.85
CA GLU A 61 0.18 10.38 22.34
C GLU A 61 0.20 10.20 23.86
N ALA A 62 -0.53 11.06 24.59
CA ALA A 62 -0.61 11.04 26.04
C ALA A 62 -1.69 10.07 26.56
N LEU A 63 -2.55 9.57 25.66
CA LEU A 63 -3.57 8.58 26.01
C LEU A 63 -2.93 7.21 26.14
N GLU A 64 -3.47 6.37 27.03
CA GLU A 64 -3.06 4.97 27.09
C GLU A 64 -3.45 4.23 25.80
N ASP A 65 -2.65 3.23 25.39
CA ASP A 65 -2.87 2.47 24.15
C ASP A 65 -4.30 1.90 24.06
N ASN A 66 -4.85 1.43 25.18
CA ASN A 66 -6.21 0.88 25.25
C ASN A 66 -7.28 1.96 25.09
N GLU A 67 -7.05 3.14 25.65
CA GLU A 67 -7.96 4.29 25.55
C GLU A 67 -7.98 4.84 24.12
N LEU A 68 -6.81 4.99 23.51
CA LEU A 68 -6.67 5.40 22.11
C LEU A 68 -7.38 4.40 21.17
N LEU A 69 -7.13 3.10 21.36
CA LEU A 69 -7.77 2.07 20.56
C LEU A 69 -9.30 2.07 20.76
N GLY A 70 -9.76 2.19 22.01
CA GLY A 70 -11.18 2.27 22.35
C GLY A 70 -11.88 3.46 21.71
N ALA A 71 -11.27 4.65 21.74
CA ALA A 71 -11.81 5.85 21.12
C ALA A 71 -11.95 5.71 19.59
N LEU A 72 -10.95 5.10 18.94
CA LEU A 72 -11.00 4.82 17.50
C LEU A 72 -12.08 3.79 17.14
N LEU A 73 -12.24 2.74 17.94
CA LEU A 73 -13.29 1.73 17.76
C LEU A 73 -14.69 2.34 17.93
N ALA A 74 -14.90 3.14 18.98
CA ALA A 74 -16.16 3.83 19.21
C ALA A 74 -16.54 4.77 18.04
N HIS A 75 -15.55 5.47 17.46
CA HIS A 75 -15.79 6.27 16.26
C HIS A 75 -16.13 5.41 15.03
N MET A 76 -15.47 4.26 14.90
CA MET A 76 -15.72 3.32 13.80
C MET A 76 -17.11 2.68 13.87
N GLU A 77 -17.60 2.35 15.07
CA GLU A 77 -18.97 1.84 15.29
C GLU A 77 -20.03 2.89 14.95
N ASN A 78 -19.80 4.13 15.39
CA ASN A 78 -20.70 5.26 15.10
C ASN A 78 -20.50 5.87 13.71
N ARG A 79 -19.69 5.25 12.85
CA ARG A 79 -19.38 5.77 11.52
C ARG A 79 -20.63 5.96 10.65
N ASN A 80 -21.67 5.16 10.87
CA ASN A 80 -22.94 5.25 10.13
C ASN A 80 -23.74 6.53 10.46
N ASP A 81 -23.47 7.17 11.60
CA ASP A 81 -23.98 8.49 11.87
C ASP A 81 -23.22 9.55 11.06
N HIS A 82 -23.90 10.10 10.07
CA HIS A 82 -23.36 11.14 9.20
C HIS A 82 -23.03 12.42 9.98
N ALA A 83 -23.75 12.73 11.06
CA ALA A 83 -23.47 13.91 11.88
C ALA A 83 -22.12 13.75 12.61
N THR A 84 -21.94 12.63 13.32
CA THR A 84 -20.68 12.28 13.99
C THR A 84 -19.51 12.23 13.00
N ARG A 85 -19.71 11.63 11.81
CA ARG A 85 -18.67 11.54 10.78
C ARG A 85 -18.28 12.91 10.22
N ASN A 86 -19.26 13.75 9.90
CA ASN A 86 -19.01 15.07 9.34
C ASN A 86 -18.35 15.98 10.37
N HIS A 87 -18.78 15.91 11.63
CA HIS A 87 -18.16 16.65 12.73
C HIS A 87 -16.68 16.28 12.90
N ALA A 88 -16.37 14.98 12.99
CA ALA A 88 -14.99 14.50 13.10
C ALA A 88 -14.13 14.91 11.89
N ARG A 89 -14.69 14.88 10.67
CA ARG A 89 -14.00 15.31 9.44
C ARG A 89 -13.68 16.81 9.47
N SER A 90 -14.63 17.64 9.88
CA SER A 90 -14.44 19.09 9.98
C SER A 90 -13.40 19.45 11.04
N LEU A 91 -13.46 18.81 12.21
CA LEU A 91 -12.50 19.02 13.30
C LEU A 91 -11.08 18.60 12.89
N GLY A 92 -10.94 17.44 12.25
CA GLY A 92 -9.66 16.99 11.69
C GLY A 92 -9.13 17.96 10.62
N GLY A 93 -10.00 18.45 9.73
CA GLY A 93 -9.63 19.44 8.72
C GLY A 93 -9.13 20.76 9.32
N LEU A 94 -9.79 21.26 10.36
CA LEU A 94 -9.37 22.47 11.07
C LEU A 94 -8.00 22.28 11.74
N ARG A 95 -7.80 21.15 12.45
CA ARG A 95 -6.53 20.87 13.12
C ARG A 95 -5.36 20.75 12.14
N MET A 96 -5.57 20.11 11.00
CA MET A 96 -4.58 20.01 9.92
C MET A 96 -4.26 21.38 9.31
N ALA A 97 -5.28 22.22 9.10
CA ALA A 97 -5.09 23.58 8.58
C ALA A 97 -4.24 24.44 9.53
N ILE A 98 -4.53 24.38 10.84
CA ILE A 98 -3.75 25.07 11.88
C ILE A 98 -2.29 24.59 11.87
N ALA A 99 -2.06 23.27 11.84
CA ALA A 99 -0.71 22.71 11.80
C ALA A 99 0.09 23.16 10.58
N SER A 100 -0.55 23.19 9.40
CA SER A 100 0.09 23.66 8.17
C SER A 100 0.36 25.18 8.15
N ALA A 101 -0.41 25.96 8.91
CA ALA A 101 -0.20 27.39 9.07
C ALA A 101 0.99 27.67 10.01
N ASP A 102 1.15 26.87 11.06
CA ASP A 102 2.29 26.95 11.99
C ASP A 102 3.62 26.49 11.34
N GLU A 103 3.58 25.58 10.37
CA GLU A 103 4.74 25.16 9.57
C GLU A 103 5.12 26.14 8.45
N SER A 104 4.31 27.16 8.17
CA SER A 104 4.68 28.20 7.20
C SER A 104 5.89 28.98 7.70
N PRO A 105 6.97 29.10 6.90
CA PRO A 105 8.22 29.63 7.39
C PRO A 105 8.03 31.10 7.76
N ARG A 106 8.39 31.45 9.00
CA ARG A 106 8.79 32.82 9.35
C ARG A 106 10.02 33.16 8.53
N THR A 107 9.82 33.54 7.27
CA THR A 107 10.84 34.18 6.44
C THR A 107 11.14 35.53 7.07
N HIS A 108 12.23 35.58 7.84
CA HIS A 108 12.92 36.81 8.19
C HIS A 108 13.89 37.19 7.08
#